data_AF-A0A2R6B1W4-F1
#
_entry.id   AF-A0A2R6B1W4-F1
#
_cell.length_a   1.000
_cell.length_b   1.000
_cell.length_c   1.000
_cell.angle_alpha   90.00
_cell.angle_beta   90.00
_cell.angle_gamma   90.00
#
_symmetry.space_group_name_H-M   'P 1'
#
loop_
_entity.id
_entity.type
_entity.pdbx_description
1 polymer ?
#
loop_
_entity_poly.entity_id
_entity_poly.type
_entity_poly.pdbx_seq_one_letter_code
_entity_poly.pdbx_strand_id
1 'polypeptide(L)'
;MLYQAELPRLTCSYLQPFLKVYPMRDAQVRRFNNKYTRQMFALSVIMIGNIYRYLLVRLYRDYMTKISQLGETLLIEWLVDRFSAKDPNVIVGNGNDASVIRLAGNISFKVDTFVLQELPHHFDYYDAGWKAVMACASDLAAVGSKPKYALVSFSCPRNLEVESFKRIFHGIEDALRTLNSVLLGGDLSETSEVCLSVCMLGEVKGRPLLRNHASPGDLIAVSRGFGLEALGLKILFKKVKAEASLARKAIIRFKHPYAEVEYGEKLSSLGFISSCSDSSDGLIIAIKQLIDDKANAIIDKLPTERALDKLNRELSKELTMYGGEEYALVYTYSPQMDAELVEALKSIKRKRILIGRVVEGNGDIFLQTGHTLRKLKIEGWRQFQSRPLRQRKAGEK
;
A
#
# COMPACT_ATOMS: atom_id res chain seq x y z
N MET A 1 39.09 38.32 5.34
CA MET A 1 40.33 38.64 6.09
C MET A 1 40.10 38.31 7.56
N LEU A 2 41.03 37.54 8.12
CA LEU A 2 41.45 37.43 9.53
C LEU A 2 40.43 36.97 10.59
N TYR A 3 40.58 35.71 11.02
CA TYR A 3 40.85 35.38 12.43
C TYR A 3 41.76 34.13 12.48
N GLN A 4 43.06 34.35 12.75
CA GLN A 4 44.02 33.32 13.15
C GLN A 4 44.03 33.24 14.69
N ALA A 5 44.08 32.02 15.26
CA ALA A 5 45.01 31.66 16.34
C ALA A 5 44.74 30.23 16.91
N GLU A 6 45.70 29.33 16.67
CA GLU A 6 46.25 28.31 17.59
C GLU A 6 45.33 27.25 18.25
N LEU A 7 45.28 26.06 17.63
CA LEU A 7 45.41 24.77 18.37
C LEU A 7 46.84 24.67 18.94
N PRO A 8 47.17 23.98 20.09
CA PRO A 8 46.58 22.72 20.64
C PRO A 8 46.58 22.51 22.21
N ARG A 9 45.61 21.78 22.83
CA ARG A 9 45.78 21.04 24.15
C ARG A 9 44.57 20.23 24.70
N LEU A 10 43.85 19.44 23.89
CA LEU A 10 42.76 18.57 24.39
C LEU A 10 42.96 17.07 24.06
N THR A 11 43.93 16.40 24.69
CA THR A 11 44.14 14.96 24.46
C THR A 11 43.18 14.06 25.16
N CYS A 12 43.09 14.21 26.47
CA CYS A 12 43.40 12.99 27.23
C CYS A 12 42.17 12.31 27.80
N SER A 13 41.00 12.90 27.65
CA SER A 13 39.77 12.39 28.24
C SER A 13 38.94 11.48 27.35
N TYR A 14 39.19 11.42 26.03
CA TYR A 14 38.31 10.70 25.08
C TYR A 14 38.74 9.26 24.73
N LEU A 15 39.87 8.79 25.27
CA LEU A 15 40.41 7.46 24.98
C LEU A 15 40.11 6.39 26.03
N GLN A 16 39.53 6.76 27.18
CA GLN A 16 39.22 5.78 28.22
C GLN A 16 38.19 4.70 27.82
N PRO A 17 37.22 4.93 26.90
CA PRO A 17 36.32 3.87 26.48
C PRO A 17 36.99 2.83 25.56
N PHE A 18 37.98 3.22 24.74
CA PHE A 18 38.62 2.31 23.77
C PHE A 18 39.56 1.29 24.40
N LEU A 19 40.13 1.61 25.57
CA LEU A 19 40.97 0.70 26.34
C LEU A 19 40.20 -0.46 27.00
N LYS A 20 38.86 -0.52 26.88
CA LYS A 20 38.06 -1.67 27.36
C LYS A 20 37.82 -2.76 26.33
N VAL A 21 38.05 -2.52 25.04
CA VAL A 21 37.76 -3.51 23.97
C VAL A 21 38.94 -4.46 23.71
N TYR A 22 40.14 -4.11 24.17
CA TYR A 22 41.32 -4.96 24.14
C TYR A 22 41.84 -5.25 25.56
N PRO A 23 41.51 -6.39 26.18
CA PRO A 23 42.13 -6.76 27.44
C PRO A 23 43.61 -7.07 27.18
N MET A 24 44.50 -6.18 27.60
CA MET A 24 45.93 -6.48 27.66
C MET A 24 46.19 -7.48 28.80
N ARG A 25 46.97 -8.52 28.52
CA ARG A 25 47.56 -9.39 29.55
C ARG A 25 48.66 -8.64 30.31
N ASP A 26 48.79 -8.90 31.61
CA ASP A 26 49.56 -8.18 32.66
C ASP A 26 51.05 -7.84 32.41
N ALA A 27 51.65 -8.19 31.27
CA ALA A 27 53.08 -8.02 31.02
C ALA A 27 53.49 -6.68 30.35
N GLN A 28 52.58 -5.94 29.71
CA GLN A 28 52.95 -4.76 28.90
C GLN A 28 52.89 -3.41 29.65
N VAL A 29 52.43 -3.37 30.90
CA VAL A 29 52.16 -2.12 31.63
C VAL A 29 53.41 -1.51 32.31
N ARG A 30 54.51 -2.26 32.51
CA ARG A 30 55.62 -1.82 33.38
C ARG A 30 56.69 -0.92 32.75
N ARG A 31 56.71 -0.66 31.43
CA ARG A 31 57.76 0.14 30.77
C ARG A 31 57.35 1.55 30.32
N PHE A 32 56.20 2.03 30.78
CA PHE A 32 55.60 3.29 30.33
C PHE A 32 55.69 4.43 31.37
N ASN A 33 56.84 4.64 32.05
CA ASN A 33 56.94 5.53 33.23
C ASN A 33 57.77 6.84 33.09
N ASN A 34 58.29 7.21 31.90
CA ASN A 34 59.05 8.48 31.73
C ASN A 34 58.17 9.64 31.20
N LYS A 35 58.31 10.84 31.80
CA LYS A 35 57.41 12.00 31.66
C LYS A 35 57.39 12.60 30.25
N TYR A 36 58.53 12.70 29.56
CA TYR A 36 58.62 13.28 28.22
C TYR A 36 58.04 12.37 27.12
N THR A 37 58.25 11.06 27.22
CA THR A 37 57.67 10.06 26.31
C THR A 37 56.15 9.99 26.48
N ARG A 38 55.67 10.09 27.73
CA ARG A 38 54.24 10.28 28.03
C ARG A 38 53.67 11.56 27.43
N GLN A 39 54.46 12.64 27.36
CA GLN A 39 54.01 13.92 26.78
C GLN A 39 53.97 13.91 25.25
N MET A 40 54.95 13.33 24.57
CA MET A 40 54.92 13.20 23.10
C MET A 40 53.85 12.22 22.62
N PHE A 41 53.69 11.09 23.34
CA PHE A 41 52.60 10.15 23.11
C PHE A 41 51.24 10.77 23.43
N ALA A 42 51.16 11.56 24.50
CA ALA A 42 49.96 12.33 24.76
C ALA A 42 49.70 13.33 23.62
N LEU A 43 50.66 14.13 23.17
CA LEU A 43 50.44 15.16 22.13
C LEU A 43 50.04 14.59 20.76
N SER A 44 50.62 13.48 20.31
CA SER A 44 50.23 12.82 19.05
C SER A 44 48.81 12.22 19.14
N VAL A 45 48.48 11.67 20.30
CA VAL A 45 47.13 11.21 20.64
C VAL A 45 46.12 12.37 20.73
N ILE A 46 46.57 13.63 20.93
CA ILE A 46 45.69 14.84 21.00
C ILE A 46 45.22 15.14 19.62
N MET A 47 46.21 15.18 18.75
CA MET A 47 46.10 15.72 17.43
C MET A 47 45.30 14.73 16.57
N ILE A 48 45.59 13.42 16.69
CA ILE A 48 44.79 12.35 16.08
C ILE A 48 43.39 12.29 16.72
N GLY A 49 43.28 12.39 18.05
CA GLY A 49 42.00 12.40 18.76
C GLY A 49 41.09 13.57 18.38
N ASN A 50 41.62 14.77 18.14
CA ASN A 50 40.82 15.94 17.75
C ASN A 50 40.56 16.03 16.24
N ILE A 51 41.46 15.51 15.39
CA ILE A 51 41.21 15.36 13.94
C ILE A 51 40.14 14.28 13.68
N TYR A 52 40.18 13.14 14.38
CA TYR A 52 39.15 12.09 14.31
C TYR A 52 37.80 12.58 14.88
N ARG A 53 37.84 13.40 15.92
CA ARG A 53 36.66 13.98 16.60
C ARG A 53 36.11 15.24 15.89
N TYR A 54 36.82 15.83 14.94
CA TYR A 54 36.32 16.88 14.02
C TYR A 54 35.81 16.28 12.69
N LEU A 55 36.42 15.17 12.22
CA LEU A 55 35.93 14.39 11.07
C LEU A 55 34.63 13.60 11.42
N LEU A 56 34.49 12.94 12.58
CA LEU A 56 33.23 12.29 13.06
C LEU A 56 32.09 13.27 13.43
N VAL A 57 32.41 14.49 13.88
CA VAL A 57 31.43 15.52 14.32
C VAL A 57 30.85 16.33 13.15
N ARG A 58 31.27 16.09 11.90
CA ARG A 58 30.80 16.84 10.72
C ARG A 58 30.50 15.96 9.49
N LEU A 59 31.03 14.74 9.40
CA LEU A 59 30.91 13.90 8.19
C LEU A 59 29.75 12.91 8.11
N TYR A 60 28.98 12.66 9.17
CA TYR A 60 27.65 12.02 9.01
C TYR A 60 26.50 12.95 9.45
N ARG A 61 26.79 14.25 9.54
CA ARG A 61 25.92 15.26 10.15
C ARG A 61 24.90 15.88 9.20
N ASP A 62 25.13 15.85 7.89
CA ASP A 62 24.17 16.31 6.85
C ASP A 62 24.49 15.69 5.47
N TYR A 63 25.31 14.65 5.46
CA TYR A 63 25.81 14.00 4.25
C TYR A 63 25.00 12.70 4.09
N MET A 64 23.75 12.75 3.65
CA MET A 64 23.34 13.32 2.37
C MET A 64 21.95 13.99 2.47
N THR A 65 21.80 15.06 3.25
CA THR A 65 20.51 15.68 3.56
C THR A 65 19.78 16.04 2.25
N LYS A 66 18.47 15.87 2.21
CA LYS A 66 17.58 16.27 1.11
C LYS A 66 16.22 16.63 1.73
N ILE A 67 15.27 17.10 0.93
CA ILE A 67 14.15 18.00 1.26
C ILE A 67 14.54 19.49 1.41
N SER A 68 15.16 20.09 0.41
CA SER A 68 16.58 19.90 0.08
C SER A 68 17.48 20.50 1.17
N GLN A 69 17.53 19.86 2.35
CA GLN A 69 18.46 20.17 3.47
C GLN A 69 18.08 21.32 4.38
N LEU A 70 16.92 21.87 4.10
CA LEU A 70 16.58 23.22 4.50
C LEU A 70 15.44 23.13 5.49
N GLY A 71 14.30 22.78 4.95
CA GLY A 71 13.36 23.85 5.10
C GLY A 71 12.12 23.67 4.29
N GLU A 72 11.69 22.44 4.00
CA GLU A 72 10.28 22.31 4.33
C GLU A 72 10.17 22.60 5.85
N THR A 73 11.25 22.52 6.76
CA THR A 73 11.61 22.42 8.27
C THR A 73 11.01 23.16 9.47
N LEU A 74 10.44 24.33 9.43
CA LEU A 74 9.26 24.56 8.64
C LEU A 74 8.37 23.29 8.36
N LEU A 75 8.82 21.99 8.47
CA LEU A 75 8.58 20.77 7.61
C LEU A 75 7.26 20.22 8.04
N ILE A 76 6.25 21.08 7.97
CA ILE A 76 5.12 21.04 8.88
C ILE A 76 5.53 21.45 10.33
N GLU A 77 6.46 22.41 10.49
CA GLU A 77 7.55 22.44 11.52
C GLU A 77 7.76 21.12 12.24
N TRP A 78 7.84 20.09 11.37
CA TRP A 78 8.10 18.67 11.46
C TRP A 78 6.96 17.63 11.65
N LEU A 79 5.82 17.87 11.00
CA LEU A 79 4.53 17.15 11.12
C LEU A 79 3.82 17.47 12.43
N VAL A 80 4.29 18.58 12.99
CA VAL A 80 4.63 18.66 14.38
C VAL A 80 3.65 19.58 15.09
N ASP A 81 3.35 19.29 16.34
CA ASP A 81 4.01 18.34 17.26
C ASP A 81 3.38 16.94 17.27
N ARG A 82 3.21 16.42 16.05
CA ARG A 82 3.18 15.04 15.58
C ARG A 82 1.83 14.41 15.80
N PHE A 83 0.87 15.04 15.11
CA PHE A 83 -0.52 14.58 14.96
C PHE A 83 -1.45 14.83 16.16
N SER A 84 -1.29 15.93 16.89
CA SER A 84 -1.79 16.07 18.27
C SER A 84 -3.31 16.36 18.44
N ALA A 85 -4.18 15.35 18.33
CA ALA A 85 -5.61 15.47 18.66
C ALA A 85 -5.97 14.73 19.97
N LYS A 86 -6.34 15.43 21.05
CA LYS A 86 -7.03 14.82 22.22
C LYS A 86 -8.52 14.94 22.04
N ASP A 87 -8.88 14.20 21.02
CA ASP A 87 -9.81 14.61 20.01
C ASP A 87 -11.15 15.08 20.67
N PRO A 88 -11.78 14.28 21.54
CA PRO A 88 -11.91 12.95 21.09
C PRO A 88 -12.64 12.93 19.72
N ASN A 89 -13.40 13.98 19.29
CA ASN A 89 -13.79 14.24 17.86
C ASN A 89 -13.65 15.75 17.45
N VAL A 90 -12.65 16.16 16.65
CA VAL A 90 -11.95 17.43 16.92
C VAL A 90 -12.86 18.57 16.44
N ILE A 91 -12.61 19.86 16.77
CA ILE A 91 -13.24 21.03 16.07
C ILE A 91 -12.37 21.97 15.17
N VAL A 92 -11.03 22.16 15.31
CA VAL A 92 -9.99 22.47 14.25
C VAL A 92 -8.62 22.12 14.85
N GLY A 93 -7.70 21.52 14.09
CA GLY A 93 -6.42 21.02 14.58
C GLY A 93 -5.80 20.07 13.56
N ASN A 94 -4.63 20.33 13.02
CA ASN A 94 -3.50 21.03 13.61
C ASN A 94 -3.02 22.20 12.76
N GLY A 95 -3.49 23.43 13.00
CA GLY A 95 -2.81 24.66 12.49
C GLY A 95 -2.61 24.71 10.98
N ASN A 96 -3.42 23.91 10.29
CA ASN A 96 -3.33 23.44 8.92
C ASN A 96 -4.12 24.35 7.97
N ASP A 97 -3.95 24.14 6.67
CA ASP A 97 -4.87 24.58 5.61
C ASP A 97 -6.17 23.72 5.58
N ALA A 98 -6.85 23.80 6.73
CA ALA A 98 -8.03 23.10 7.23
C ALA A 98 -7.85 21.66 7.74
N SER A 99 -8.52 21.46 8.86
CA SER A 99 -8.83 20.18 9.48
C SER A 99 -10.08 20.38 10.30
N VAL A 100 -10.74 19.24 10.54
CA VAL A 100 -11.46 18.83 11.74
C VAL A 100 -12.98 18.80 11.72
N ILE A 101 -13.51 17.70 12.27
CA ILE A 101 -14.89 17.62 12.76
C ILE A 101 -15.18 16.45 13.72
N ARG A 102 -16.26 16.66 14.51
CA ARG A 102 -17.04 15.65 15.25
C ARG A 102 -18.20 15.14 14.43
N LEU A 103 -18.20 13.85 14.10
CA LEU A 103 -19.21 13.21 13.25
C LEU A 103 -20.08 12.23 14.05
N ALA A 104 -21.38 12.18 13.74
CA ALA A 104 -22.33 11.23 14.30
C ALA A 104 -22.51 10.04 13.36
N GLY A 105 -22.49 8.82 13.91
CA GLY A 105 -22.46 7.58 13.13
C GLY A 105 -21.04 7.16 12.75
N ASN A 106 -20.91 6.05 12.03
CA ASN A 106 -19.62 5.53 11.58
C ASN A 106 -19.28 6.14 10.22
N ILE A 107 -18.21 6.94 10.17
CA ILE A 107 -17.70 7.54 8.94
C ILE A 107 -16.36 6.91 8.60
N SER A 108 -16.18 6.54 7.33
CA SER A 108 -14.95 5.98 6.79
C SER A 108 -14.24 7.00 5.90
N PHE A 109 -12.92 6.96 5.91
CA PHE A 109 -12.07 7.80 5.05
C PHE A 109 -11.07 6.89 4.33
N LYS A 110 -10.87 7.11 3.03
CA LYS A 110 -9.83 6.45 2.26
C LYS A 110 -9.18 7.46 1.32
N VAL A 111 -7.87 7.36 1.16
CA VAL A 111 -7.14 8.00 0.07
C VAL A 111 -6.46 6.93 -0.76
N ASP A 112 -6.59 7.01 -2.08
CA ASP A 112 -5.83 6.17 -3.02
C ASP A 112 -5.22 7.04 -4.12
N THR A 113 -4.01 6.68 -4.56
CA THR A 113 -3.23 7.48 -5.52
C THR A 113 -2.93 6.67 -6.77
N PHE A 114 -3.29 7.25 -7.90
CA PHE A 114 -3.16 6.66 -9.21
C PHE A 114 -2.15 7.44 -10.06
N VAL A 115 -1.09 6.76 -10.50
CA VAL A 115 -0.03 7.35 -11.33
C VAL A 115 -0.16 6.80 -12.75
N LEU A 116 -0.45 7.68 -13.71
CA LEU A 116 -0.83 7.25 -15.07
C LEU A 116 0.30 6.53 -15.83
N GLN A 117 1.56 6.84 -15.50
CA GLN A 117 2.74 6.22 -16.13
C GLN A 117 2.79 4.69 -15.94
N GLU A 118 2.08 4.15 -14.94
CA GLU A 118 2.02 2.70 -14.70
C GLU A 118 1.14 1.96 -15.70
N LEU A 119 0.36 2.68 -16.53
CA LEU A 119 -0.55 2.10 -17.50
C LEU A 119 0.04 1.94 -18.91
N PRO A 120 -0.56 1.07 -19.73
CA PRO A 120 -0.19 0.93 -21.14
C PRO A 120 -0.25 2.26 -21.90
N HIS A 121 0.64 2.44 -22.88
CA HIS A 121 0.62 3.60 -23.78
C HIS A 121 -0.78 3.78 -24.40
N HIS A 122 -1.28 5.03 -24.41
CA HIS A 122 -2.61 5.41 -24.89
C HIS A 122 -3.79 4.84 -24.06
N PHE A 123 -3.58 4.59 -22.76
CA PHE A 123 -4.70 4.44 -21.86
C PHE A 123 -5.57 5.69 -21.90
N ASP A 124 -6.89 5.51 -21.94
CA ASP A 124 -7.79 6.65 -22.06
C ASP A 124 -7.82 7.43 -20.74
N TYR A 125 -7.69 8.74 -20.84
CA TYR A 125 -7.77 9.64 -19.69
C TYR A 125 -9.12 9.52 -18.98
N TYR A 126 -10.21 9.27 -19.71
CA TYR A 126 -11.51 8.99 -19.10
C TYR A 126 -11.47 7.73 -18.21
N ASP A 127 -10.92 6.63 -18.74
CA ASP A 127 -10.77 5.37 -18.00
C ASP A 127 -9.90 5.58 -16.74
N ALA A 128 -8.89 6.44 -16.81
CA ALA A 128 -8.01 6.74 -15.67
C ALA A 128 -8.76 7.45 -14.54
N GLY A 129 -9.55 8.48 -14.87
CA GLY A 129 -10.39 9.18 -13.90
C GLY A 129 -11.44 8.26 -13.26
N TRP A 130 -12.11 7.46 -14.08
CA TRP A 130 -13.07 6.46 -13.61
C TRP A 130 -12.44 5.46 -12.64
N LYS A 131 -11.30 4.89 -13.04
CA LYS A 131 -10.61 3.86 -12.29
C LYS A 131 -10.07 4.36 -10.96
N ALA A 132 -9.53 5.58 -10.91
CA ALA A 132 -9.04 6.17 -9.66
C ALA A 132 -10.14 6.29 -8.60
N VAL A 133 -11.35 6.70 -9.00
CA VAL A 133 -12.51 6.75 -8.08
C VAL A 133 -12.95 5.36 -7.66
N MET A 134 -13.05 4.42 -8.60
CA MET A 134 -13.50 3.05 -8.31
C MET A 134 -12.54 2.27 -7.42
N ALA A 135 -11.23 2.51 -7.56
CA ALA A 135 -10.22 1.93 -6.68
C ALA A 135 -10.42 2.40 -5.23
N CYS A 136 -10.51 3.72 -5.03
CA CYS A 136 -10.75 4.30 -3.70
C CYS A 136 -12.10 3.85 -3.09
N ALA A 137 -13.15 3.76 -3.91
CA ALA A 137 -14.46 3.27 -3.49
C ALA A 137 -14.47 1.79 -3.12
N SER A 138 -13.58 0.97 -3.70
CA SER A 138 -13.45 -0.46 -3.39
C SER A 138 -13.01 -0.69 -1.95
N ASP A 139 -12.04 0.09 -1.46
CA ASP A 139 -11.64 0.06 -0.05
C ASP A 139 -12.78 0.45 0.88
N LEU A 140 -13.60 1.44 0.51
CA LEU A 140 -14.79 1.81 1.28
C LEU A 140 -15.80 0.66 1.32
N ALA A 141 -16.02 -0.04 0.19
CA ALA A 141 -16.85 -1.23 0.15
C ALA A 141 -16.31 -2.35 1.07
N ALA A 142 -14.98 -2.50 1.16
CA ALA A 142 -14.34 -3.52 1.98
C ALA A 142 -14.58 -3.34 3.49
N VAL A 143 -14.82 -2.11 3.95
CA VAL A 143 -15.21 -1.81 5.34
C VAL A 143 -16.73 -1.70 5.53
N GLY A 144 -17.52 -1.95 4.48
CA GLY A 144 -18.98 -1.87 4.52
C GLY A 144 -19.54 -0.46 4.40
N SER A 145 -18.74 0.48 3.88
CA SER A 145 -19.09 1.88 3.80
C SER A 145 -19.70 2.23 2.45
N LYS A 146 -20.73 3.08 2.50
CA LYS A 146 -21.28 3.75 1.33
C LYS A 146 -20.53 5.05 1.07
N PRO A 147 -19.83 5.20 -0.07
CA PRO A 147 -19.22 6.47 -0.43
C PRO A 147 -20.27 7.59 -0.56
N LYS A 148 -19.92 8.79 -0.10
CA LYS A 148 -20.78 9.98 -0.11
C LYS A 148 -20.10 11.18 -0.74
N TYR A 149 -18.82 11.36 -0.44
CA TYR A 149 -18.07 12.54 -0.85
C TYR A 149 -16.70 12.14 -1.36
N ALA A 150 -16.16 12.94 -2.27
CA ALA A 150 -14.80 12.82 -2.77
C ALA A 150 -14.07 14.16 -2.77
N LEU A 151 -12.76 14.12 -2.63
CA LEU A 151 -11.82 15.20 -2.87
C LEU A 151 -10.75 14.66 -3.83
N VAL A 152 -10.32 15.46 -4.81
CA VAL A 152 -9.34 15.01 -5.81
C VAL A 152 -8.16 15.97 -5.87
N SER A 153 -6.97 15.51 -5.49
CA SER A 153 -5.73 16.22 -5.80
C SER A 153 -5.21 15.70 -7.14
N PHE A 154 -5.13 16.60 -8.12
CA PHE A 154 -4.67 16.30 -9.47
C PHE A 154 -3.39 17.06 -9.76
N SER A 155 -2.33 16.32 -10.05
CA SER A 155 -1.06 16.89 -10.47
C SER A 155 -0.75 16.49 -11.90
N CYS A 156 -0.30 17.44 -12.72
CA CYS A 156 0.01 17.15 -14.13
C CYS A 156 1.14 17.98 -14.72
N PRO A 157 1.70 17.54 -15.86
CA PRO A 157 2.59 18.36 -16.66
C PRO A 157 1.90 19.62 -17.18
N ARG A 158 2.61 20.75 -17.18
CA ARG A 158 2.11 22.02 -17.74
C ARG A 158 1.72 21.97 -19.22
N ASN A 159 2.17 20.96 -19.96
CA ASN A 159 1.88 20.74 -21.36
C ASN A 159 0.77 19.70 -21.59
N LEU A 160 0.10 19.23 -20.54
CA LEU A 160 -1.08 18.37 -20.69
C LEU A 160 -2.19 19.14 -21.43
N GLU A 161 -2.78 18.50 -22.43
CA GLU A 161 -3.87 19.11 -23.20
C GLU A 161 -5.12 19.29 -22.32
N VAL A 162 -5.81 20.42 -22.49
CA VAL A 162 -7.07 20.71 -21.78
C VAL A 162 -8.13 19.64 -22.03
N GLU A 163 -8.16 19.06 -23.24
CA GLU A 163 -9.09 17.97 -23.55
C GLU A 163 -8.76 16.71 -22.74
N SER A 164 -7.48 16.39 -22.57
CA SER A 164 -7.05 15.28 -21.71
C SER A 164 -7.46 15.51 -20.26
N PHE A 165 -7.27 16.72 -19.73
CA PHE A 165 -7.76 17.11 -18.41
C PHE A 165 -9.29 16.90 -18.27
N LYS A 166 -10.07 17.42 -19.22
CA LYS A 166 -11.55 17.26 -19.22
C LYS A 166 -11.96 15.79 -19.27
N ARG A 167 -11.30 14.98 -20.10
CA ARG A 167 -11.57 13.54 -20.18
C ARG A 167 -11.39 12.84 -18.83
N ILE A 168 -10.32 13.15 -18.09
CA ILE A 168 -10.11 12.62 -16.73
C ILE A 168 -11.30 12.98 -15.83
N PHE A 169 -11.66 14.26 -15.78
CA PHE A 169 -12.72 14.72 -14.89
C PHE A 169 -14.11 14.24 -15.29
N HIS A 170 -14.38 13.98 -16.58
CA HIS A 170 -15.61 13.28 -16.99
C HIS A 170 -15.65 11.84 -16.48
N GLY A 171 -14.53 11.12 -16.51
CA GLY A 171 -14.43 9.78 -15.92
C GLY A 171 -14.70 9.78 -14.41
N ILE A 172 -14.16 10.77 -13.70
CA ILE A 172 -14.41 11.00 -12.27
C ILE A 172 -15.89 11.30 -12.03
N GLU A 173 -16.47 12.23 -12.79
CA GLU A 173 -17.87 12.64 -12.69
C GLU A 173 -18.81 11.45 -12.84
N ASP A 174 -18.63 10.65 -13.90
CA ASP A 174 -19.48 9.50 -14.17
C ASP A 174 -19.29 8.40 -13.10
N ALA A 175 -18.07 8.16 -12.64
CA ALA A 175 -17.83 7.23 -11.54
C ALA A 175 -18.55 7.66 -10.26
N LEU A 176 -18.42 8.93 -9.85
CA LEU A 176 -19.11 9.47 -8.67
C LEU A 176 -20.63 9.42 -8.81
N ARG A 177 -21.15 9.68 -10.01
CA ARG A 177 -22.59 9.56 -10.32
C ARG A 177 -23.10 8.14 -10.08
N THR A 178 -22.36 7.11 -10.50
CA THR A 178 -22.77 5.71 -10.23
C THR A 178 -22.76 5.36 -8.73
N LEU A 179 -21.90 6.00 -7.95
CA LEU A 179 -21.79 5.82 -6.51
C LEU A 179 -22.76 6.71 -5.71
N ASN A 180 -23.52 7.59 -6.39
CA ASN A 180 -24.31 8.66 -5.75
C ASN A 180 -23.47 9.51 -4.78
N SER A 181 -22.25 9.82 -5.20
CA SER A 181 -21.27 10.61 -4.44
C SER A 181 -21.03 11.98 -5.08
N VAL A 182 -20.52 12.92 -4.29
CA VAL A 182 -20.28 14.32 -4.72
C VAL A 182 -18.81 14.69 -4.58
N LEU A 183 -18.24 15.32 -5.61
CA LEU A 183 -16.91 15.95 -5.52
C LEU A 183 -17.03 17.26 -4.74
N LEU A 184 -16.36 17.35 -3.59
CA LEU A 184 -16.39 18.54 -2.74
C LEU A 184 -15.31 19.56 -3.07
N GLY A 185 -14.28 19.16 -3.82
CA GLY A 185 -13.12 20.01 -4.09
C GLY A 185 -11.85 19.18 -4.27
N GLY A 186 -10.69 19.81 -4.05
CA GLY A 186 -9.43 19.18 -4.37
C GLY A 186 -8.26 20.16 -4.41
N ASP A 187 -7.19 19.72 -5.06
CA ASP A 187 -5.98 20.50 -5.30
C ASP A 187 -5.51 20.32 -6.75
N LEU A 188 -4.87 21.35 -7.30
CA LEU A 188 -4.25 21.32 -8.63
C LEU A 188 -2.79 21.73 -8.54
N SER A 189 -1.89 20.87 -9.01
CA SER A 189 -0.44 21.08 -8.93
C SER A 189 0.29 20.71 -10.22
N GLU A 190 1.47 21.32 -10.44
CA GLU A 190 2.33 21.00 -11.58
C GLU A 190 3.34 19.91 -11.22
N THR A 191 3.43 18.86 -12.03
CA THR A 191 4.36 17.72 -11.87
C THR A 191 4.88 17.23 -13.22
N SER A 192 5.91 16.39 -13.23
CA SER A 192 6.42 15.80 -14.48
C SER A 192 5.52 14.70 -15.07
N GLU A 193 4.60 14.15 -14.27
CA GLU A 193 3.72 13.05 -14.62
C GLU A 193 2.29 13.36 -14.19
N VAL A 194 1.31 12.69 -14.82
CA VAL A 194 -0.09 12.78 -14.40
C VAL A 194 -0.31 11.89 -13.17
N CYS A 195 -0.75 12.50 -12.07
CA CYS A 195 -1.05 11.87 -10.79
C CYS A 195 -2.44 12.28 -10.31
N LEU A 196 -3.21 11.31 -9.83
CA LEU A 196 -4.57 11.47 -9.33
C LEU A 196 -4.67 10.87 -7.93
N SER A 197 -4.74 11.70 -6.91
CA SER A 197 -5.02 11.25 -5.54
C SER A 197 -6.47 11.52 -5.20
N VAL A 198 -7.24 10.44 -5.03
CA VAL A 198 -8.67 10.50 -4.69
C VAL A 198 -8.82 10.20 -3.21
N CYS A 199 -9.41 11.13 -2.47
CA CYS A 199 -9.87 10.92 -1.10
C CYS A 199 -11.38 10.76 -1.11
N MET A 200 -11.92 9.69 -0.52
CA MET A 200 -13.35 9.47 -0.40
C MET A 200 -13.76 9.33 1.07
N LEU A 201 -14.93 9.89 1.37
CA LEU A 201 -15.62 9.77 2.64
C LEU A 201 -16.91 8.99 2.45
N GLY A 202 -17.22 8.11 3.39
CA GLY A 202 -18.43 7.29 3.35
C GLY A 202 -19.03 7.04 4.72
N GLU A 203 -20.23 6.49 4.73
CA GLU A 203 -21.01 6.15 5.93
C GLU A 203 -21.17 4.64 6.05
N VAL A 204 -20.94 4.10 7.25
CA VAL A 204 -21.21 2.69 7.60
C VAL A 204 -22.45 2.63 8.49
N LYS A 205 -23.56 2.15 7.93
CA LYS A 205 -24.82 1.99 8.68
C LYS A 205 -24.87 0.73 9.52
N GLY A 206 -24.22 -0.34 9.05
CA GLY A 206 -24.10 -1.61 9.76
C GLY A 206 -22.88 -1.64 10.69
N ARG A 207 -22.35 -2.84 10.92
CA ARG A 207 -21.09 -3.03 11.63
C ARG A 207 -19.91 -2.81 10.68
N PRO A 208 -18.93 -1.95 10.99
CA PRO A 208 -17.71 -1.84 10.19
C PRO A 208 -17.05 -3.20 10.01
N LEU A 209 -16.76 -3.54 8.76
CA LEU A 209 -16.06 -4.78 8.44
C LEU A 209 -14.57 -4.56 8.68
N LEU A 210 -13.95 -5.51 9.37
CA LEU A 210 -12.56 -5.44 9.77
C LEU A 210 -11.71 -6.41 8.97
N ARG A 211 -10.44 -6.05 8.78
CA ARG A 211 -9.40 -6.93 8.27
C ARG A 211 -8.81 -7.73 9.43
N ASN A 212 -8.31 -8.95 9.19
CA ASN A 212 -7.52 -9.75 10.13
C ASN A 212 -8.22 -10.20 11.44
N HIS A 213 -9.43 -10.73 11.32
CA HIS A 213 -10.24 -11.30 12.41
C HIS A 213 -10.82 -12.68 12.03
N ALA A 214 -10.29 -13.33 11.00
CA ALA A 214 -10.76 -14.63 10.58
C ALA A 214 -10.35 -15.69 11.60
N SER A 215 -11.30 -16.56 11.97
CA SER A 215 -11.08 -17.60 12.97
C SER A 215 -10.96 -18.98 12.31
N PRO A 216 -10.15 -19.91 12.85
CA PRO A 216 -10.19 -21.31 12.43
C PRO A 216 -11.64 -21.85 12.43
N GLY A 217 -12.04 -22.48 11.32
CA GLY A 217 -13.40 -22.93 11.07
C GLY A 217 -14.25 -22.00 10.20
N ASP A 218 -13.85 -20.73 10.03
CA ASP A 218 -14.55 -19.81 9.14
C ASP A 218 -14.51 -20.29 7.69
N LEU A 219 -15.60 -20.06 6.95
CA LEU A 219 -15.65 -20.17 5.51
C LEU A 219 -15.01 -18.94 4.86
N ILE A 220 -14.37 -19.12 3.70
CA ILE A 220 -13.83 -18.04 2.87
C ILE A 220 -14.68 -17.93 1.61
N ALA A 221 -15.23 -16.74 1.35
CA ALA A 221 -15.99 -16.46 0.14
C ALA A 221 -15.54 -15.18 -0.55
N VAL A 222 -15.95 -15.06 -1.82
CA VAL A 222 -15.77 -13.85 -2.62
C VAL A 222 -17.07 -13.38 -3.25
N SER A 223 -17.15 -12.09 -3.57
CA SER A 223 -18.36 -11.48 -4.15
C SER A 223 -18.56 -11.79 -5.64
N ARG A 224 -17.48 -12.11 -6.38
CA ARG A 224 -17.53 -12.39 -7.82
C ARG A 224 -16.31 -13.19 -8.32
N GLY A 225 -16.33 -13.53 -9.61
CA GLY A 225 -15.20 -14.18 -10.26
C GLY A 225 -14.02 -13.23 -10.50
N PHE A 226 -12.85 -13.84 -10.68
CA PHE A 226 -11.55 -13.18 -10.76
C PHE A 226 -10.85 -13.44 -12.11
N GLY A 227 -9.87 -12.57 -12.41
CA GLY A 227 -8.87 -12.76 -13.47
C GLY A 227 -9.15 -12.05 -14.79
N LEU A 228 -10.34 -11.45 -15.00
CA LEU A 228 -10.62 -10.69 -16.23
C LEU A 228 -9.84 -9.37 -16.28
N GLU A 229 -9.73 -8.67 -15.15
CA GLU A 229 -8.98 -7.43 -15.00
C GLU A 229 -7.50 -7.67 -15.30
N ALA A 230 -6.89 -8.64 -14.62
CA ALA A 230 -5.52 -9.04 -14.86
C ALA A 230 -5.29 -9.50 -16.31
N LEU A 231 -6.24 -10.22 -16.93
CA LEU A 231 -6.14 -10.57 -18.34
C LEU A 231 -6.14 -9.32 -19.23
N GLY A 232 -7.06 -8.38 -18.97
CA GLY A 232 -7.17 -7.12 -19.70
C GLY A 232 -5.85 -6.34 -19.66
N LEU A 233 -5.24 -6.25 -18.48
CA LEU A 233 -3.93 -5.65 -18.30
C LEU A 233 -2.84 -6.34 -19.13
N LYS A 234 -2.76 -7.68 -19.05
CA LYS A 234 -1.77 -8.45 -19.81
C LYS A 234 -1.97 -8.31 -21.33
N ILE A 235 -3.20 -8.18 -21.81
CA ILE A 235 -3.50 -7.95 -23.23
C ILE A 235 -3.07 -6.55 -23.65
N LEU A 236 -3.38 -5.51 -22.87
CA LEU A 236 -2.98 -4.13 -23.20
C LEU A 236 -1.45 -3.97 -23.23
N PHE A 237 -0.72 -4.69 -22.37
CA PHE A 237 0.74 -4.78 -22.42
C PHE A 237 1.29 -5.74 -23.49
N LYS A 238 0.44 -6.31 -24.34
CA LYS A 238 0.79 -7.28 -25.41
C LYS A 238 1.53 -8.52 -24.88
N LYS A 239 1.32 -8.88 -23.62
CA LYS A 239 1.93 -10.07 -22.97
C LYS A 239 1.15 -11.35 -23.25
N VAL A 240 -0.14 -11.23 -23.53
CA VAL A 240 -1.07 -12.35 -23.78
C VAL A 240 -1.95 -12.02 -24.98
N LYS A 241 -2.28 -13.02 -25.79
CA LYS A 241 -3.32 -12.96 -26.83
C LYS A 241 -4.51 -13.80 -26.39
N ALA A 242 -5.72 -13.34 -26.68
CA ALA A 242 -6.96 -14.04 -26.43
C ALA A 242 -7.90 -13.87 -27.63
N GLU A 243 -8.93 -14.74 -27.73
CA GLU A 243 -10.02 -14.59 -28.68
C GLU A 243 -10.63 -13.18 -28.59
N ALA A 244 -11.00 -12.57 -29.72
CA ALA A 244 -11.42 -11.17 -29.78
C ALA A 244 -12.56 -10.83 -28.80
N SER A 245 -13.54 -11.73 -28.64
CA SER A 245 -14.67 -11.54 -27.72
C SER A 245 -14.20 -11.47 -26.25
N LEU A 246 -13.34 -12.40 -25.83
CA LEU A 246 -12.75 -12.45 -24.49
C LEU A 246 -11.82 -11.26 -24.25
N ALA A 247 -10.98 -10.91 -25.23
CA ALA A 247 -10.08 -9.78 -25.15
C ALA A 247 -10.83 -8.46 -24.92
N ARG A 248 -11.90 -8.20 -25.69
CA ARG A 248 -12.75 -7.02 -25.51
C ARG A 248 -13.35 -6.98 -24.10
N LYS A 249 -13.93 -8.09 -23.63
CA LYS A 249 -14.52 -8.18 -22.29
C LYS A 249 -13.49 -7.90 -21.19
N ALA A 250 -12.30 -8.50 -21.27
CA ALA A 250 -11.23 -8.33 -20.29
C ALA A 250 -10.68 -6.90 -20.28
N ILE A 251 -10.46 -6.31 -21.45
CA ILE A 251 -9.99 -4.92 -21.59
C ILE A 251 -11.01 -3.94 -20.99
N ILE A 252 -12.30 -4.11 -21.29
CA ILE A 252 -13.36 -3.27 -20.72
C ILE A 252 -13.36 -3.41 -19.20
N ARG A 253 -13.25 -4.63 -18.67
CA ARG A 253 -13.25 -4.89 -17.24
C ARG A 253 -12.09 -4.22 -16.50
N PHE A 254 -10.91 -4.24 -17.13
CA PHE A 254 -9.72 -3.58 -16.61
C PHE A 254 -9.80 -2.06 -16.63
N LYS A 255 -10.36 -1.49 -17.71
CA LYS A 255 -10.50 -0.04 -17.93
C LYS A 255 -11.60 0.57 -17.06
N HIS A 256 -12.71 -0.14 -16.93
CA HIS A 256 -13.88 0.25 -16.19
C HIS A 256 -14.18 -0.75 -15.07
N PRO A 257 -13.32 -0.82 -14.02
CA PRO A 257 -13.65 -1.61 -12.85
C PRO A 257 -14.86 -1.02 -12.14
N TYR A 258 -15.41 -1.76 -11.19
CA TYR A 258 -16.44 -1.26 -10.30
C TYR A 258 -16.23 -1.78 -8.88
N ALA A 259 -16.50 -0.91 -7.91
CA ALA A 259 -16.48 -1.25 -6.49
C ALA A 259 -17.77 -1.98 -6.09
N GLU A 260 -17.67 -3.03 -5.28
CA GLU A 260 -18.82 -3.82 -4.81
C GLU A 260 -19.50 -3.17 -3.58
N VAL A 261 -19.83 -1.86 -3.66
CA VAL A 261 -20.36 -1.06 -2.54
C VAL A 261 -21.63 -1.66 -1.93
N GLU A 262 -22.66 -1.94 -2.75
CA GLU A 262 -23.93 -2.52 -2.26
C GLU A 262 -23.70 -3.89 -1.59
N TYR A 263 -22.74 -4.67 -2.09
CA TYR A 263 -22.35 -5.95 -1.49
C TYR A 263 -21.69 -5.72 -0.12
N GLY A 264 -20.76 -4.77 -0.03
CA GLY A 264 -20.10 -4.39 1.22
C GLY A 264 -21.08 -3.89 2.28
N GLU A 265 -22.00 -2.99 1.90
CA GLU A 265 -23.08 -2.50 2.78
C GLU A 265 -23.94 -3.67 3.29
N LYS A 266 -24.29 -4.61 2.41
CA LYS A 266 -25.07 -5.80 2.79
C LYS A 266 -24.30 -6.67 3.77
N LEU A 267 -23.03 -6.97 3.52
CA LEU A 267 -22.18 -7.73 4.43
C LEU A 267 -22.08 -7.06 5.80
N SER A 268 -21.90 -5.73 5.83
CA SER A 268 -21.86 -4.94 7.06
C SER A 268 -23.16 -4.99 7.86
N SER A 269 -24.31 -4.98 7.19
CA SER A 269 -25.62 -5.03 7.84
C SER A 269 -25.92 -6.34 8.59
N LEU A 270 -25.20 -7.42 8.26
CA LEU A 270 -25.41 -8.74 8.85
C LEU A 270 -24.77 -8.90 10.23
N GLY A 271 -23.75 -8.11 10.56
CA GLY A 271 -23.12 -8.12 11.89
C GLY A 271 -22.26 -9.34 12.24
N PHE A 272 -22.32 -10.42 11.45
CA PHE A 272 -21.61 -11.69 11.70
C PHE A 272 -20.43 -11.98 10.76
N ILE A 273 -20.09 -11.07 9.85
CA ILE A 273 -18.91 -11.23 8.98
C ILE A 273 -17.66 -11.09 9.84
N SER A 274 -16.81 -12.13 9.84
CA SER A 274 -15.62 -12.19 10.67
C SER A 274 -14.52 -11.29 10.13
N SER A 275 -14.28 -11.30 8.82
CA SER A 275 -13.28 -10.45 8.18
C SER A 275 -13.61 -10.11 6.73
N CYS A 276 -13.13 -8.97 6.24
CA CYS A 276 -13.30 -8.55 4.85
C CYS A 276 -12.12 -7.72 4.35
N SER A 277 -11.83 -7.85 3.06
CA SER A 277 -10.94 -6.98 2.30
C SER A 277 -11.40 -6.96 0.85
N ASP A 278 -11.03 -5.96 0.07
CA ASP A 278 -11.08 -6.06 -1.38
C ASP A 278 -9.78 -6.69 -1.94
N SER A 279 -9.83 -7.10 -3.19
CA SER A 279 -8.70 -7.64 -3.94
C SER A 279 -8.14 -6.62 -4.93
N SER A 280 -7.26 -5.75 -4.45
CA SER A 280 -6.48 -4.83 -5.28
C SER A 280 -5.13 -5.41 -5.74
N ASP A 281 -4.45 -6.16 -4.87
CA ASP A 281 -3.12 -6.77 -5.16
C ASP A 281 -3.19 -8.26 -5.53
N GLY A 282 -4.41 -8.81 -5.47
CA GLY A 282 -4.75 -10.17 -5.86
C GLY A 282 -5.27 -11.06 -4.73
N LEU A 283 -5.94 -12.15 -5.13
CA LEU A 283 -6.68 -13.02 -4.23
C LEU A 283 -5.83 -13.56 -3.09
N ILE A 284 -4.59 -13.98 -3.37
CA ILE A 284 -3.71 -14.56 -2.33
C ILE A 284 -3.28 -13.50 -1.31
N ILE A 285 -3.03 -12.27 -1.75
CA ILE A 285 -2.73 -11.15 -0.84
C ILE A 285 -3.97 -10.79 -0.03
N ALA A 286 -5.14 -10.69 -0.66
CA ALA A 286 -6.40 -10.41 0.03
C ALA A 286 -6.69 -11.48 1.10
N ILE A 287 -6.53 -12.76 0.80
CA ILE A 287 -6.69 -13.85 1.79
C ILE A 287 -5.65 -13.73 2.92
N LYS A 288 -4.38 -13.45 2.60
CA LYS A 288 -3.35 -13.26 3.65
C LYS A 288 -3.69 -12.09 4.56
N GLN A 289 -4.39 -11.07 4.07
CA GLN A 289 -4.85 -9.96 4.90
C GLN A 289 -6.02 -10.35 5.82
N LEU A 290 -6.76 -11.43 5.56
CA LEU A 290 -7.87 -11.89 6.41
C LEU A 290 -7.41 -12.78 7.57
N ILE A 291 -6.32 -13.53 7.37
CA ILE A 291 -5.80 -14.50 8.35
C ILE A 291 -4.57 -13.94 9.08
N ASP A 292 -4.48 -14.24 10.37
CA ASP A 292 -3.31 -13.91 11.17
C ASP A 292 -2.21 -14.99 11.04
N ASP A 293 -1.15 -14.87 11.85
CA ASP A 293 -0.04 -15.83 11.84
C ASP A 293 -0.34 -17.12 12.62
N LYS A 294 -1.55 -17.29 13.16
CA LYS A 294 -2.03 -18.52 13.85
C LYS A 294 -3.05 -19.29 13.02
N ALA A 295 -3.39 -18.79 11.84
CA ALA A 295 -4.35 -19.39 10.94
C ALA A 295 -3.74 -19.65 9.56
N ASN A 296 -4.15 -20.74 8.94
CA ASN A 296 -3.91 -21.00 7.53
C ASN A 296 -5.22 -20.86 6.75
N ALA A 297 -5.14 -20.58 5.45
CA ALA A 297 -6.27 -20.69 4.54
C ALA A 297 -6.12 -21.91 3.63
N ILE A 298 -7.19 -22.69 3.48
CA ILE A 298 -7.30 -23.75 2.49
C ILE A 298 -8.29 -23.31 1.44
N ILE A 299 -7.81 -23.08 0.22
CA ILE A 299 -8.61 -22.77 -0.97
C ILE A 299 -8.90 -24.10 -1.67
N ASP A 300 -10.16 -24.50 -1.76
CA ASP A 300 -10.59 -25.73 -2.45
C ASP A 300 -11.23 -25.46 -3.82
N LYS A 301 -11.61 -24.20 -4.08
CA LYS A 301 -12.18 -23.77 -5.34
C LYS A 301 -11.71 -22.37 -5.70
N LEU A 302 -11.02 -22.24 -6.83
CA LEU A 302 -10.65 -20.93 -7.35
C LEU A 302 -11.90 -20.22 -7.92
N PRO A 303 -12.11 -18.93 -7.63
CA PRO A 303 -13.22 -18.15 -8.16
C PRO A 303 -12.91 -17.66 -9.58
N THR A 304 -12.44 -18.53 -10.47
CA THR A 304 -12.08 -18.16 -11.84
C THR A 304 -13.33 -17.76 -12.63
N GLU A 305 -13.27 -16.62 -13.31
CA GLU A 305 -14.32 -16.22 -14.26
C GLU A 305 -14.48 -17.27 -15.36
N ARG A 306 -15.71 -17.73 -15.61
CA ARG A 306 -16.00 -18.77 -16.63
C ARG A 306 -15.48 -18.41 -18.03
N ALA A 307 -15.40 -17.11 -18.33
CA ALA A 307 -14.88 -16.65 -19.61
C ALA A 307 -13.40 -17.03 -19.82
N LEU A 308 -12.65 -17.30 -18.74
CA LEU A 308 -11.26 -17.73 -18.77
C LEU A 308 -11.10 -19.23 -19.04
N ASP A 309 -12.17 -20.03 -19.01
CA ASP A 309 -12.11 -21.47 -19.30
C ASP A 309 -11.58 -21.77 -20.71
N LYS A 310 -11.66 -20.78 -21.62
CA LYS A 310 -11.12 -20.83 -22.98
C LYS A 310 -9.59 -20.67 -23.05
N LEU A 311 -8.94 -20.25 -21.96
CA LEU A 311 -7.50 -20.06 -21.90
C LEU A 311 -6.79 -21.32 -21.41
N ASN A 312 -5.47 -21.31 -21.52
CA ASN A 312 -4.65 -22.30 -20.83
C ASN A 312 -4.97 -22.31 -19.32
N ARG A 313 -5.09 -23.51 -18.75
CA ARG A 313 -5.50 -23.70 -17.34
C ARG A 313 -4.52 -23.05 -16.35
N GLU A 314 -3.23 -23.12 -16.59
CA GLU A 314 -2.22 -22.53 -15.68
C GLU A 314 -2.24 -21.01 -15.76
N LEU A 315 -2.40 -20.44 -16.96
CA LEU A 315 -2.60 -18.99 -17.11
C LEU A 315 -3.86 -18.52 -16.38
N SER A 316 -4.97 -19.25 -16.49
CA SER A 316 -6.22 -18.91 -15.81
C SER A 316 -6.08 -18.93 -14.28
N LYS A 317 -5.36 -19.93 -13.75
CA LYS A 317 -5.02 -19.99 -12.32
C LYS A 317 -4.13 -18.84 -11.89
N GLU A 318 -3.09 -18.52 -12.64
CA GLU A 318 -2.17 -17.40 -12.36
C GLU A 318 -2.95 -16.08 -12.30
N LEU A 319 -3.78 -15.80 -13.31
CA LEU A 319 -4.63 -14.62 -13.37
C LEU A 319 -5.63 -14.55 -12.22
N THR A 320 -6.16 -15.69 -11.77
CA THR A 320 -7.14 -15.75 -10.68
C THR A 320 -6.49 -15.51 -9.30
N MET A 321 -5.31 -16.08 -9.07
CA MET A 321 -4.65 -16.05 -7.75
C MET A 321 -3.82 -14.78 -7.53
N TYR A 322 -3.11 -14.35 -8.56
CA TYR A 322 -2.08 -13.30 -8.48
C TYR A 322 -2.35 -12.12 -9.42
N GLY A 323 -3.48 -12.15 -10.14
CA GLY A 323 -4.02 -10.97 -10.81
C GLY A 323 -4.39 -9.91 -9.79
N GLY A 324 -4.27 -8.64 -10.15
CA GLY A 324 -4.63 -7.50 -9.30
C GLY A 324 -5.68 -6.62 -9.98
N GLU A 325 -6.12 -5.61 -9.22
CA GLU A 325 -7.15 -4.63 -9.56
C GLU A 325 -8.52 -5.27 -9.83
N GLU A 326 -8.79 -6.42 -9.22
CA GLU A 326 -10.12 -7.03 -9.29
C GLU A 326 -11.15 -6.21 -8.54
N TYR A 327 -10.85 -5.61 -7.37
CA TYR A 327 -11.81 -4.87 -6.53
C TYR A 327 -13.06 -5.69 -6.14
N ALA A 328 -12.90 -7.02 -6.10
CA ALA A 328 -13.88 -7.93 -5.56
C ALA A 328 -13.67 -8.07 -4.05
N LEU A 329 -14.74 -8.26 -3.28
CA LEU A 329 -14.63 -8.49 -1.84
C LEU A 329 -14.26 -9.95 -1.57
N VAL A 330 -13.33 -10.14 -0.66
CA VAL A 330 -12.90 -11.42 -0.09
C VAL A 330 -13.17 -11.35 1.40
N TYR A 331 -13.93 -12.30 1.94
CA TYR A 331 -14.42 -12.22 3.31
C TYR A 331 -14.59 -13.59 3.95
N THR A 332 -14.62 -13.60 5.29
CA THR A 332 -14.82 -14.81 6.10
C THR A 332 -16.01 -14.69 7.03
N TYR A 333 -16.63 -15.82 7.35
CA TYR A 333 -17.79 -15.92 8.23
C TYR A 333 -17.95 -17.36 8.73
N SER A 334 -18.66 -17.52 9.85
CA SER A 334 -18.96 -18.82 10.44
C SER A 334 -19.87 -19.66 9.52
N PRO A 335 -19.62 -20.98 9.37
CA PRO A 335 -20.49 -21.87 8.59
C PRO A 335 -21.95 -21.88 9.04
N GLN A 336 -22.23 -21.60 10.32
CA GLN A 336 -23.58 -21.58 10.87
C GLN A 336 -24.43 -20.44 10.28
N MET A 337 -23.78 -19.35 9.83
CA MET A 337 -24.45 -18.18 9.26
C MET A 337 -24.60 -18.25 7.74
N ASP A 338 -24.21 -19.37 7.11
CA ASP A 338 -24.16 -19.52 5.66
C ASP A 338 -25.53 -19.36 4.99
N ALA A 339 -26.56 -19.99 5.56
CA ALA A 339 -27.92 -19.92 5.04
C ALA A 339 -28.48 -18.48 5.11
N GLU A 340 -28.21 -17.78 6.22
CA GLU A 340 -28.63 -16.39 6.41
C GLU A 340 -27.93 -15.45 5.44
N LEU A 341 -26.62 -15.61 5.25
CA LEU A 341 -25.85 -14.86 4.25
C LEU A 341 -26.41 -15.06 2.84
N VAL A 342 -26.68 -16.31 2.45
CA VAL A 342 -27.23 -16.62 1.12
C VAL A 342 -28.59 -15.95 0.92
N GLU A 343 -29.47 -16.00 1.91
CA GLU A 343 -30.78 -15.36 1.84
C GLU A 343 -30.65 -13.83 1.75
N ALA A 344 -29.81 -13.23 2.59
CA ALA A 344 -29.58 -11.80 2.59
C ALA A 344 -29.06 -11.28 1.24
N LEU A 345 -28.15 -12.01 0.59
CA LEU A 345 -27.60 -11.63 -0.72
C LEU A 345 -28.62 -11.71 -1.86
N LYS A 346 -29.70 -12.50 -1.74
CA LYS A 346 -30.80 -12.51 -2.72
C LYS A 346 -31.49 -11.16 -2.81
N SER A 347 -31.59 -10.42 -1.70
CA SER A 347 -32.24 -9.09 -1.68
C SER A 347 -31.58 -8.08 -2.61
N ILE A 348 -30.28 -8.23 -2.86
CA ILE A 348 -29.49 -7.41 -3.80
C ILE A 348 -29.20 -8.14 -5.11
N LYS A 349 -29.85 -9.29 -5.36
CA LYS A 349 -29.67 -10.14 -6.55
C LYS A 349 -28.22 -10.59 -6.75
N ARG A 350 -27.47 -10.77 -5.67
CA ARG A 350 -26.08 -11.26 -5.68
C ARG A 350 -25.99 -12.65 -5.04
N LYS A 351 -24.83 -13.26 -5.16
CA LYS A 351 -24.51 -14.56 -4.55
C LYS A 351 -23.10 -14.50 -3.96
N ARG A 352 -22.84 -15.37 -2.99
CA ARG A 352 -21.46 -15.65 -2.53
C ARG A 352 -20.85 -16.73 -3.41
N ILE A 353 -19.53 -16.66 -3.62
CA ILE A 353 -18.75 -17.75 -4.19
C ILE A 353 -17.89 -18.30 -3.06
N LEU A 354 -18.23 -19.49 -2.56
CA LEU A 354 -17.39 -20.20 -1.59
C LEU A 354 -16.10 -20.68 -2.26
N ILE A 355 -14.96 -20.39 -1.65
CA ILE A 355 -13.65 -20.72 -2.21
C ILE A 355 -12.77 -21.56 -1.27
N GLY A 356 -13.16 -21.68 0.00
CA GLY A 356 -12.35 -22.39 0.97
C GLY A 356 -12.76 -22.14 2.41
N ARG A 357 -11.81 -22.37 3.31
CA ARG A 357 -11.97 -22.26 4.76
C ARG A 357 -10.67 -21.87 5.46
N VAL A 358 -10.79 -21.34 6.66
CA VAL A 358 -9.69 -21.04 7.57
C VAL A 358 -9.48 -22.22 8.53
N VAL A 359 -8.24 -22.55 8.83
CA VAL A 359 -7.85 -23.63 9.75
C VAL A 359 -6.73 -23.14 10.67
N GLU A 360 -6.47 -23.85 11.76
CA GLU A 360 -5.30 -23.56 12.62
C GLU A 360 -3.99 -23.73 11.84
N GLY A 361 -3.01 -22.87 12.11
CA GLY A 361 -1.80 -22.83 11.30
C GLY A 361 -0.78 -21.77 11.67
N ASN A 362 0.06 -21.42 10.69
CA ASN A 362 1.21 -20.52 10.84
C ASN A 362 1.21 -19.40 9.79
N GLY A 363 0.03 -18.94 9.38
CA GLY A 363 -0.10 -17.83 8.42
C GLY A 363 0.08 -18.23 6.94
N ASP A 364 -0.05 -19.50 6.59
CA ASP A 364 0.16 -20.05 5.26
C ASP A 364 -1.14 -20.21 4.45
N ILE A 365 -1.02 -20.22 3.12
CA ILE A 365 -2.14 -20.43 2.21
C ILE A 365 -1.90 -21.68 1.37
N PHE A 366 -2.89 -22.55 1.28
CA PHE A 366 -2.83 -23.81 0.54
C PHE A 366 -3.92 -23.87 -0.52
N LEU A 367 -3.58 -24.41 -1.69
CA LEU A 367 -4.55 -24.84 -2.70
C LEU A 367 -4.79 -26.34 -2.55
N GLN A 368 -6.04 -26.73 -2.34
CA GLN A 368 -6.47 -28.11 -2.29
C GLN A 368 -6.81 -28.62 -3.69
N THR A 369 -6.27 -29.77 -4.08
CA THR A 369 -6.65 -30.48 -5.31
C THR A 369 -6.85 -31.96 -4.97
N GLY A 370 -8.13 -32.38 -4.89
CA GLY A 370 -8.49 -33.68 -4.34
C GLY A 370 -8.04 -33.80 -2.89
N HIS A 371 -7.19 -34.78 -2.61
CA HIS A 371 -6.62 -35.02 -1.27
C HIS A 371 -5.28 -34.32 -1.03
N THR A 372 -4.75 -33.58 -2.01
CA THR A 372 -3.44 -32.92 -1.90
C THR A 372 -3.58 -31.45 -1.52
N LEU A 373 -2.72 -30.98 -0.62
CA LEU A 373 -2.57 -29.56 -0.26
C LEU A 373 -1.24 -29.05 -0.80
N ARG A 374 -1.30 -28.05 -1.68
CA ARG A 374 -0.11 -27.37 -2.20
C ARG A 374 0.01 -25.99 -1.57
N LYS A 375 1.07 -25.76 -0.81
CA LYS A 375 1.39 -24.42 -0.28
C LYS A 375 1.59 -23.44 -1.44
N LEU A 376 0.89 -22.31 -1.38
CA LEU A 376 1.01 -21.23 -2.34
C LEU A 376 2.06 -20.22 -1.88
N LYS A 377 2.65 -19.52 -2.85
CA LYS A 377 3.53 -18.40 -2.54
C LYS A 377 2.67 -17.16 -2.27
N ILE A 378 3.01 -16.40 -1.25
CA ILE A 378 2.33 -15.15 -0.92
C ILE A 378 2.96 -14.03 -1.77
N GLU A 379 2.60 -14.04 -3.04
CA GLU A 379 3.04 -13.07 -4.06
C GLU A 379 1.83 -12.28 -4.57
N GLY A 380 2.10 -11.07 -5.08
CA GLY A 380 1.11 -10.12 -5.57
C GLY A 380 1.80 -8.82 -5.94
N TRP A 381 1.02 -7.81 -6.35
CA TRP A 381 1.59 -6.49 -6.61
C TRP A 381 2.17 -5.89 -5.32
N ARG A 382 3.36 -5.30 -5.41
CA ARG A 382 4.05 -4.66 -4.28
C ARG A 382 4.84 -3.46 -4.77
N GLN A 383 4.53 -2.30 -4.21
CA GLN A 383 5.31 -1.09 -4.46
C GLN A 383 6.71 -1.21 -3.83
N PHE A 384 7.68 -0.49 -4.42
CA PHE A 384 9.06 -0.36 -3.91
C PHE A 384 9.90 -1.65 -3.84
N GLN A 385 9.48 -2.72 -4.53
CA GLN A 385 10.35 -3.90 -4.70
C GLN A 385 11.38 -3.67 -5.79
N SER A 386 12.61 -4.15 -5.57
CA SER A 386 13.65 -4.14 -6.58
C SER A 386 13.20 -4.93 -7.81
N ARG A 387 12.96 -4.24 -8.92
CA ARG A 387 12.93 -4.92 -10.22
C ARG A 387 14.29 -5.58 -10.40
N PRO A 388 14.37 -6.86 -10.80
CA PRO A 388 15.65 -7.44 -11.21
C PRO A 388 16.27 -6.49 -12.23
N LEU A 389 17.50 -6.03 -11.96
CA LEU A 389 18.24 -5.18 -12.87
C LEU A 389 18.18 -5.85 -14.25
N ARG A 390 17.47 -5.24 -15.21
CA ARG A 390 17.61 -5.64 -16.61
C ARG A 390 19.10 -5.55 -16.89
N GLN A 391 19.76 -6.68 -17.07
CA GLN A 391 21.11 -6.70 -17.62
C GLN A 391 21.02 -5.93 -18.93
N ARG A 392 21.55 -4.70 -18.95
CA ARG A 392 21.87 -4.01 -20.19
C ARG A 392 22.76 -4.99 -20.93
N LYS A 393 22.30 -5.53 -22.06
CA LYS A 393 23.20 -6.17 -23.01
C LYS A 393 24.28 -5.14 -23.32
N ALA A 394 25.49 -5.38 -22.83
CA ALA A 394 26.64 -4.62 -23.23
C ALA A 394 26.89 -4.92 -24.71
N GLY A 395 26.79 -3.89 -25.54
CA GLY A 395 27.17 -3.95 -26.95
C GLY A 395 26.04 -3.71 -27.93
N GLU A 396 25.58 -2.46 -28.02
CA GLU A 396 25.19 -1.84 -29.29
C GLU A 396 25.77 -0.41 -29.25
N LYS A 397 26.90 -0.24 -29.94
CA LYS A 397 27.47 1.04 -30.35
C LYS A 397 27.43 1.08 -31.87
#